data_AF-A0A662ER09-F1
#
_entry.id   AF-A0A662ER09-F1
#
_cell.length_a   1.000
_cell.length_b   1.000
_cell.length_c   1.000
_cell.angle_alpha   90.00
_cell.angle_beta   90.00
_cell.angle_gamma   90.00
#
_symmetry.space_group_name_H-M   'P 1'
#
loop_
_entity.id
_entity.type
_entity.pdbx_description
1 polymer ?
#
loop_
_entity_poly.entity_id
_entity_poly.type
_entity_poly.pdbx_seq_one_letter_code
_entity_poly.pdbx_strand_id
1 'polypeptide(L)' 'MRPARPIAPDRQREIVFLAFYEGLSYPEIATLLDIPAGTVKSRMFHAKGKLAEALR' A
#
# COMPACT_ATOMS: atom_id res chain seq x y z
N MET A 1 -5.72 5.55 -22.32
CA MET A 1 -6.42 5.79 -21.03
C MET A 1 -6.58 4.45 -20.34
N ARG A 2 -5.80 4.17 -19.28
CA ARG A 2 -5.91 2.90 -18.54
C ARG A 2 -7.17 2.96 -17.68
N PRO A 3 -8.09 1.97 -17.74
CA PRO A 3 -9.29 1.99 -16.90
C PRO A 3 -8.90 1.82 -15.42
N ALA A 4 -9.60 2.54 -14.54
CA ALA A 4 -9.43 2.42 -13.11
C ALA A 4 -9.70 0.97 -12.67
N ARG A 5 -8.65 0.29 -12.19
CA ARG A 5 -8.73 -1.10 -11.71
C ARG A 5 -9.60 -1.16 -10.45
N PRO A 6 -10.56 -2.11 -10.34
CA PRO A 6 -11.39 -2.26 -9.15
C PRO A 6 -10.52 -2.44 -7.89
N ILE A 7 -10.89 -1.75 -6.82
CA ILE A 7 -10.18 -1.76 -5.54
C ILE A 7 -10.49 -3.04 -4.77
N ALA A 8 -9.63 -4.06 -4.91
CA ALA A 8 -9.68 -5.27 -4.08
C ALA A 8 -9.34 -4.96 -2.60
N PRO A 9 -9.92 -5.69 -1.62
CA PRO A 9 -9.72 -5.46 -0.18
C PRO A 9 -8.26 -5.53 0.30
N ASP A 10 -7.39 -6.23 -0.43
CA ASP A 10 -6.01 -6.53 -0.02
C ASP A 10 -4.98 -5.43 -0.30
N ARG A 11 -5.39 -4.24 -0.77
CA ARG A 11 -4.46 -3.16 -1.16
C ARG A 11 -3.61 -2.60 0.00
N GLN A 12 -3.99 -2.83 1.25
CA GLN A 12 -3.14 -2.52 2.40
C GLN A 12 -2.00 -3.53 2.54
N ARG A 13 -2.30 -4.83 2.33
CA ARG A 13 -1.32 -5.92 2.43
C ARG A 13 -0.30 -5.86 1.31
N GLU A 14 -0.75 -5.52 0.10
CA GLU A 14 0.10 -5.32 -1.08
C GLU A 14 1.17 -4.24 -0.84
N ILE A 15 0.80 -3.09 -0.26
CA ILE A 15 1.76 -2.00 -0.01
C ILE A 15 2.77 -2.37 1.08
N VAL A 16 2.34 -3.10 2.12
CA VAL A 16 3.27 -3.63 3.15
C VAL A 16 4.25 -4.59 2.50
N PHE A 17 3.77 -5.49 1.63
CA PHE A 17 4.62 -6.44 0.93
C PHE A 17 5.69 -5.71 0.09
N LEU A 18 5.26 -4.79 -0.77
CA LEU A 18 6.17 -4.03 -1.65
C LEU A 18 7.17 -3.19 -0.85
N ALA A 19 6.78 -2.60 0.28
CA ALA A 19 7.66 -1.76 1.08
C ALA A 19 8.70 -2.57 1.88
N PHE A 20 8.30 -3.71 2.45
CA PHE A 20 9.15 -4.47 3.39
C PHE A 20 9.85 -5.68 2.77
N TYR A 21 9.19 -6.36 1.83
CA TYR A 21 9.76 -7.56 1.18
C TYR A 21 10.48 -7.19 -0.12
N GLU A 22 9.90 -6.32 -0.93
CA GLU A 22 10.54 -5.85 -2.18
C GLU A 22 11.44 -4.63 -1.95
N GLY A 23 11.40 -4.02 -0.76
CA GLY A 23 12.25 -2.88 -0.39
C GLY A 23 11.96 -1.59 -1.16
N LEU A 24 10.80 -1.49 -1.81
CA LEU A 24 10.45 -0.33 -2.64
C LEU A 24 10.12 0.89 -1.78
N SER A 25 10.57 2.05 -2.23
CA SER A 25 10.18 3.34 -1.66
C SER A 25 8.73 3.70 -2.00
N TYR A 26 8.13 4.58 -1.20
CA TYR A 26 6.73 5.00 -1.45
C TYR A 26 6.49 5.65 -2.82
N PRO A 27 7.41 6.45 -3.40
CA PRO A 27 7.28 6.93 -4.78
C PRO A 27 7.32 5.81 -5.83
N GLU A 28 8.16 4.80 -5.63
CA GLU A 28 8.23 3.63 -6.54
C GLU A 28 6.95 2.82 -6.48
N ILE A 29 6.41 2.58 -5.28
CA ILE A 29 5.12 1.91 -5.08
C ILE A 29 3.98 2.72 -5.71
N ALA A 30 3.99 4.05 -5.54
CA ALA A 30 2.99 4.94 -6.13
C ALA A 30 2.99 4.82 -7.66
N THR A 31 4.17 4.79 -8.27
CA THR A 31 4.37 4.63 -9.71
C THR A 31 3.94 3.23 -10.17
N LEU A 32 4.36 2.18 -9.45
CA LEU A 32 4.05 0.79 -9.77
C LEU A 32 2.54 0.50 -9.73
N LEU A 33 1.86 1.02 -8.71
CA LEU A 33 0.43 0.78 -8.48
C LEU A 33 -0.47 1.80 -9.19
N ASP A 34 0.11 2.79 -9.87
CA ASP A 34 -0.60 3.89 -10.54
C ASP A 34 -1.57 4.62 -9.58
N ILE A 35 -1.05 5.02 -8.41
CA ILE A 35 -1.80 5.74 -7.36
C ILE A 35 -0.98 6.91 -6.80
N PRO A 36 -1.62 7.92 -6.19
CA PRO A 36 -0.91 9.00 -5.53
C PRO A 36 -0.03 8.50 -4.37
N ALA A 37 1.16 9.09 -4.19
CA ALA A 37 2.04 8.79 -3.05
C ALA A 37 1.36 9.06 -1.69
N GLY A 38 0.42 10.02 -1.64
CA GLY A 38 -0.42 10.26 -0.46
C GLY A 38 -1.31 9.05 -0.10
N THR A 39 -1.81 8.33 -1.10
CA THR A 39 -2.58 7.09 -0.92
C THR A 39 -1.70 5.94 -0.42
N VAL A 40 -0.44 5.87 -0.87
CA VAL A 40 0.54 4.90 -0.34
C VAL A 40 0.77 5.15 1.15
N LYS A 41 1.00 6.41 1.54
CA LYS A 41 1.19 6.81 2.94
C LYS A 41 -0.02 6.46 3.81
N SER A 42 -1.24 6.83 3.40
CA SER A 42 -2.44 6.56 4.20
C SER A 42 -2.73 5.06 4.33
N ARG A 43 -2.55 4.28 3.26
CA ARG A 43 -2.70 2.82 3.32
C ARG A 43 -1.66 2.18 4.24
N MET A 44 -0.40 2.63 4.23
CA MET A 44 0.61 2.15 5.18
C MET A 44 0.28 2.50 6.62
N PHE A 45 -0.24 3.70 6.88
CA PHE A 45 -0.68 4.08 8.22
C PHE A 45 -1.74 3.12 8.77
N HIS A 46 -2.78 2.85 7.99
CA HIS A 46 -3.83 1.90 8.39
C HIS A 46 -3.32 0.47 8.51
N ALA A 47 -2.42 0.04 7.62
CA ALA A 47 -1.82 -1.30 7.68
C ALA A 47 -1.01 -1.51 8.97
N LYS A 48 -0.22 -0.51 9.39
CA LYS A 48 0.51 -0.53 10.67
C LYS A 48 -0.44 -0.56 11.86
N GLY A 49 -1.54 0.20 11.82
CA GLY A 49 -2.56 0.18 12.88
C GLY A 49 -3.15 -1.22 13.08
N LYS A 50 -3.58 -1.87 12.00
CA LYS A 50 -4.10 -3.25 12.06
C LYS A 50 -3.08 -4.27 12.56
N LEU A 51 -1.81 -4.12 12.17
CA LEU A 51 -0.74 -4.99 12.65
C LEU A 51 -0.51 -4.80 14.16
N ALA A 52 -0.53 -3.55 14.64
CA ALA A 52 -0.38 -3.26 16.06
C ALA A 52 -1.55 -3.82 16.90
N GLU A 53 -2.77 -3.79 16.38
CA GLU A 53 -3.93 -4.43 17.02
C GLU A 53 -3.80 -5.95 17.06
N ALA A 54 -3.30 -6.58 16.00
CA ALA A 54 -3.14 -8.04 15.93
C ALA A 54 -1.98 -8.59 16.79
N LEU A 55 -1.06 -7.73 17.23
CA LEU A 55 0.08 -8.08 18.08
C LEU A 55 -0.14 -7.75 19.57
N ARG A 56 -1.33 -7.23 19.93
CA ARG A 56 -1.76 -7.08 21.32
C ARG A 56 -2.43 -8.34 21.82
#